data_AF-A0AAP0GMG8-F1
#
_entry.id   AF-A0AAP0GMG8-F1
#
_cell.length_a   1.000
_cell.length_b   1.000
_cell.length_c   1.000
_cell.angle_alpha   90.00
_cell.angle_beta   90.00
_cell.angle_gamma   90.00
#
_symmetry.space_group_name_H-M   'P 1'
#
loop_
_entity.id
_entity.type
_entity.pdbx_description
1 polymer ?
#
loop_
_entity_poly.entity_id
_entity_poly.type
_entity_poly.pdbx_seq_one_letter_code
_entity_poly.pdbx_strand_id
1 'polypeptide(L)'
;MSDQGNRHDIGDDDHHHHHHAVDGLVNLLTKANNDLIVVQNRLDKEFRQIYPDNANPMKLVARIKKIQDELPSLKEQCRQLLSAKQDLIDKARTTIVGNRASLQRLQTSMGIPVTNDSDDPAYTNFKEVIDEWALQIRCKTGDDGHEDSDSEDINRMLFSAIVEGT
;
A
#
# COMPACT_ATOMS: atom_id res chain seq x y z
N MET A 1 -92.44 -29.39 30.32
CA MET A 1 -91.54 -28.79 31.33
C MET A 1 -90.13 -29.25 31.00
N SER A 2 -89.22 -28.29 31.00
CA SER A 2 -87.78 -28.41 30.90
C SER A 2 -87.21 -29.65 31.59
N ASP A 3 -86.14 -30.22 31.04
CA ASP A 3 -84.90 -30.16 31.80
C ASP A 3 -83.67 -30.19 30.88
N GLN A 4 -82.69 -29.45 31.35
CA GLN A 4 -81.48 -28.99 30.71
C GLN A 4 -80.30 -29.78 31.27
N GLY A 5 -79.20 -29.80 30.53
CA GLY A 5 -77.90 -30.14 31.11
C GLY A 5 -77.35 -31.46 30.61
N ASN A 6 -76.38 -31.37 29.69
CA ASN A 6 -74.97 -31.44 30.06
C ASN A 6 -74.13 -31.44 28.77
N ARG A 7 -73.63 -30.27 28.34
CA ARG A 7 -72.59 -30.21 27.29
C ARG A 7 -71.25 -29.99 27.99
N HIS A 8 -70.37 -30.94 27.71
CA HIS A 8 -68.97 -31.03 28.06
C HIS A 8 -68.23 -29.74 27.64
N ASP A 9 -67.65 -29.06 28.62
CA ASP A 9 -66.71 -27.96 28.43
C ASP A 9 -65.29 -28.52 28.61
N ILE A 10 -64.71 -29.01 27.52
CA ILE A 10 -63.31 -29.44 27.43
C ILE A 10 -62.83 -28.98 26.04
N GLY A 11 -62.32 -27.76 25.96
CA GLY A 11 -61.85 -27.20 24.68
C GLY A 11 -60.94 -25.97 24.75
N ASP A 12 -60.86 -25.25 25.87
CA ASP A 12 -60.17 -23.94 25.91
C ASP A 12 -58.74 -23.95 26.49
N ASP A 13 -58.26 -25.06 27.08
CA ASP A 13 -56.98 -25.06 27.80
C ASP A 13 -55.74 -25.22 26.88
N ASP A 14 -55.88 -25.88 25.74
CA ASP A 14 -54.76 -26.28 24.88
C ASP A 14 -54.28 -25.14 23.95
N HIS A 15 -55.21 -24.26 23.54
CA HIS A 15 -54.88 -23.08 22.72
C HIS A 15 -54.15 -21.99 23.51
N HIS A 16 -54.47 -21.81 24.80
CA HIS A 16 -53.78 -20.87 25.68
C HIS A 16 -52.35 -21.33 26.03
N HIS A 17 -52.14 -22.64 26.20
CA HIS A 17 -50.81 -23.20 26.46
C HIS A 17 -49.88 -23.10 25.25
N HIS A 18 -50.41 -23.31 24.04
CA HIS A 18 -49.64 -23.14 22.80
C HIS A 18 -49.17 -21.69 22.61
N HIS A 19 -50.06 -20.71 22.87
CA HIS A 19 -49.71 -19.29 22.77
C HIS A 19 -48.62 -18.92 23.78
N HIS A 20 -48.72 -19.41 25.02
CA HIS A 20 -47.74 -19.11 26.07
C HIS A 20 -46.36 -19.75 25.79
N ALA A 21 -46.30 -20.94 25.19
CA ALA A 21 -45.03 -21.56 24.80
C ALA A 21 -44.35 -20.81 23.64
N VAL A 22 -45.14 -20.33 22.66
CA VAL A 22 -44.66 -19.49 21.56
C VAL A 22 -44.20 -18.12 22.09
N ASP A 23 -44.97 -17.49 22.98
CA ASP A 23 -44.61 -16.22 23.62
C ASP A 23 -43.34 -16.36 24.48
N GLY A 24 -43.18 -17.50 25.16
CA GLY A 24 -41.96 -17.86 25.88
C GLY A 24 -40.74 -17.98 24.96
N LEU A 25 -40.90 -18.60 23.78
CA LEU A 25 -39.85 -18.72 22.77
C LEU A 25 -39.49 -17.34 22.18
N VAL A 26 -40.48 -16.51 21.88
CA VAL A 26 -40.27 -15.15 21.38
C VAL A 26 -39.51 -14.33 22.42
N ASN A 27 -39.92 -14.38 23.69
CA ASN A 27 -39.22 -13.68 24.77
C ASN A 27 -37.78 -14.16 24.96
N LEU A 28 -37.54 -15.47 24.85
CA LEU A 28 -36.20 -16.04 24.93
C LEU A 28 -35.32 -15.55 23.77
N LEU A 29 -35.86 -15.54 22.55
CA LEU A 29 -35.14 -15.08 21.37
C LEU A 29 -34.87 -13.57 21.42
N THR A 30 -35.84 -12.78 21.87
CA THR A 30 -35.67 -11.34 22.11
C THR A 30 -34.59 -11.09 23.16
N LYS A 31 -34.58 -11.86 24.26
CA LYS A 31 -33.54 -11.77 25.29
C LYS A 31 -32.17 -12.12 24.72
N ALA A 32 -32.05 -13.25 24.00
CA ALA A 32 -30.78 -13.66 23.39
C ALA A 32 -30.27 -12.62 22.38
N ASN A 33 -31.16 -12.02 21.60
CA ASN A 33 -30.82 -10.93 20.69
C ASN A 33 -30.30 -9.69 21.43
N ASN A 34 -30.97 -9.30 22.52
CA ASN A 34 -30.54 -8.18 23.34
C ASN A 34 -29.18 -8.45 23.99
N ASP A 35 -28.97 -9.67 24.52
CA ASP A 35 -27.71 -10.10 25.11
C ASP A 35 -26.58 -10.05 24.06
N LEU A 36 -26.84 -10.49 22.82
CA LEU A 36 -25.86 -10.43 21.73
C LEU A 36 -25.50 -8.98 21.35
N ILE A 37 -26.48 -8.07 21.30
CA ILE A 37 -26.24 -6.64 21.05
C ILE A 37 -25.36 -6.04 22.15
N VAL A 38 -25.60 -6.40 23.42
CA VAL A 38 -24.77 -5.94 24.54
C VAL A 38 -23.33 -6.44 24.39
N VAL A 39 -23.16 -7.72 24.05
CA VAL A 39 -21.83 -8.30 23.80
C VAL A 39 -21.12 -7.59 22.64
N GLN A 40 -21.80 -7.39 21.51
CA GLN A 40 -21.25 -6.68 20.35
C GLN A 40 -20.78 -5.26 20.72
N ASN A 41 -21.63 -4.49 21.39
CA ASN A 41 -21.29 -3.12 21.79
C ASN A 41 -20.08 -3.07 22.74
N ARG A 42 -19.98 -4.05 23.64
CA ARG A 42 -18.84 -4.15 24.57
C ARG A 42 -17.55 -4.48 23.83
N LEU A 43 -17.59 -5.47 22.92
CA LEU A 43 -16.45 -5.83 22.08
C LEU A 43 -15.99 -4.64 21.22
N ASP A 44 -16.91 -3.90 20.60
CA ASP A 44 -16.58 -2.72 19.80
C ASP A 44 -15.94 -1.59 20.62
N LYS A 45 -16.32 -1.47 21.90
CA LYS A 45 -15.71 -0.50 22.81
C LYS A 45 -14.31 -0.94 23.23
N GLU A 46 -14.17 -2.19 23.65
CA GLU A 46 -12.87 -2.76 24.04
C GLU A 46 -11.90 -2.74 22.86
N PHE A 47 -12.36 -3.08 21.66
CA PHE A 47 -11.55 -3.03 20.44
C PHE A 47 -11.02 -1.63 20.15
N ARG A 48 -11.87 -0.59 20.23
CA ARG A 48 -11.45 0.80 20.03
C ARG A 48 -10.54 1.33 21.14
N GLN A 49 -10.68 0.82 22.36
CA GLN A 49 -9.84 1.20 23.48
C GLN A 49 -8.44 0.57 23.39
N ILE A 50 -8.37 -0.70 22.99
CA ILE A 50 -7.11 -1.43 22.84
C ILE A 50 -6.36 -0.97 21.59
N TYR A 51 -7.08 -0.75 20.48
CA TYR A 51 -6.49 -0.35 19.22
C TYR A 51 -6.84 1.09 18.86
N PRO A 52 -5.94 2.05 19.14
CA PRO A 52 -6.08 3.40 18.63
C PRO A 52 -6.04 3.42 17.10
N ASP A 53 -6.52 4.52 16.51
CA ASP A 53 -6.76 4.64 15.07
C ASP A 53 -5.54 4.33 14.17
N ASN A 54 -4.33 4.66 14.64
CA ASN A 54 -3.07 4.39 13.95
C ASN A 54 -2.62 2.92 14.03
N ALA A 55 -3.12 2.15 15.00
CA ALA A 55 -2.79 0.75 15.26
C ALA A 55 -3.98 -0.20 15.04
N ASN A 56 -5.13 0.31 14.57
CA ASN A 56 -6.31 -0.49 14.27
C ASN A 56 -6.01 -1.49 13.13
N PRO A 57 -6.09 -2.81 13.36
CA PRO A 57 -5.73 -3.81 12.36
C PRO A 57 -6.49 -3.66 11.04
N MET A 58 -7.77 -3.30 11.09
CA MET A 58 -8.59 -3.11 9.89
C MET A 58 -8.12 -1.90 9.07
N LYS A 59 -7.77 -0.80 9.74
CA LYS A 59 -7.23 0.40 9.09
C LYS A 59 -5.81 0.16 8.56
N LEU A 60 -4.99 -0.62 9.27
CA LEU A 60 -3.66 -1.01 8.81
C LEU A 60 -3.73 -1.83 7.52
N VAL A 61 -4.61 -2.84 7.46
CA VAL A 61 -4.83 -3.62 6.24
C VAL A 61 -5.28 -2.73 5.09
N ALA A 62 -6.21 -1.79 5.33
CA ALA A 62 -6.65 -0.85 4.30
C ALA A 62 -5.51 0.03 3.78
N ARG A 63 -4.66 0.54 4.67
CA ARG A 63 -3.46 1.33 4.29
C ARG A 63 -2.44 0.49 3.53
N ILE A 64 -2.19 -0.75 3.95
CA ILE A 64 -1.27 -1.66 3.26
C ILE A 64 -1.78 -1.95 1.85
N LYS A 65 -3.07 -2.26 1.69
CA LYS A 65 -3.67 -2.45 0.36
C LYS A 65 -3.52 -1.22 -0.52
N LYS A 66 -3.81 -0.04 0.01
CA LYS A 66 -3.62 1.22 -0.70
C LYS A 66 -2.17 1.39 -1.18
N ILE A 67 -1.19 1.12 -0.32
CA ILE A 67 0.23 1.18 -0.69
C ILE A 67 0.55 0.14 -1.77
N GLN A 68 0.07 -1.08 -1.65
CA GLN A 68 0.26 -2.14 -2.65
C GLN A 68 -0.33 -1.78 -4.01
N ASP A 69 -1.46 -1.06 -4.04
CA ASP A 69 -2.10 -0.61 -5.27
C ASP A 69 -1.35 0.58 -5.90
N GLU A 70 -0.85 1.51 -5.09
CA GLU A 70 -0.20 2.75 -5.56
C GLU A 70 1.29 2.55 -5.93
N LEU A 71 2.00 1.63 -5.25
CA LEU A 71 3.44 1.43 -5.41
C LEU A 71 3.86 1.01 -6.83
N PRO A 72 3.15 0.11 -7.56
CA PRO A 72 3.50 -0.24 -8.93
C PRO A 72 3.43 0.95 -9.89
N SER A 73 2.41 1.79 -9.74
CA SER A 73 2.25 3.01 -10.52
C SER A 73 3.39 3.98 -10.25
N LEU A 74 3.75 4.17 -8.98
CA LEU A 74 4.88 5.02 -8.59
C LEU A 74 6.22 4.48 -9.15
N LYS A 75 6.46 3.17 -9.07
CA LYS A 75 7.66 2.51 -9.63
C LYS A 75 7.77 2.79 -11.13
N GLU A 76 6.67 2.65 -11.86
CA GLU A 76 6.62 2.91 -13.30
C GLU A 76 6.86 4.38 -13.63
N GLN A 77 6.28 5.31 -12.86
CA GLN A 77 6.55 6.75 -13.01
C GLN A 77 8.03 7.08 -12.78
N CYS A 78 8.66 6.51 -11.76
CA CYS A 78 10.10 6.66 -11.52
C CYS A 78 10.92 6.13 -12.69
N ARG A 79 10.57 4.96 -13.24
CA ARG A 79 11.25 4.37 -14.40
C ARG A 79 11.14 5.26 -15.63
N GLN A 80 9.96 5.80 -15.91
CA GLN A 80 9.73 6.73 -17.02
C GLN A 80 10.54 8.03 -16.84
N LEU A 81 10.57 8.58 -15.63
CA LEU A 81 11.35 9.77 -15.32
C LEU A 81 12.85 9.55 -15.52
N LEU A 82 13.38 8.40 -15.08
CA LEU A 82 14.78 8.01 -15.29
C LEU A 82 15.10 7.87 -16.78
N SER A 83 14.22 7.24 -17.55
CA SER A 83 14.36 7.12 -19.01
C SER A 83 14.39 8.51 -19.69
N ALA A 84 13.44 9.38 -19.35
CA ALA A 84 13.38 10.73 -19.90
C ALA A 84 14.62 11.57 -19.56
N LYS A 85 15.16 11.40 -18.35
CA LYS A 85 16.42 12.04 -17.95
C LYS A 85 17.61 11.50 -18.75
N GLN A 86 17.68 10.19 -18.98
CA GLN A 86 18.74 9.59 -19.80
C GLN A 86 18.69 10.10 -21.24
N ASP A 87 17.50 10.16 -21.84
CA ASP A 87 17.31 10.70 -23.19
C ASP A 87 17.75 12.17 -23.30
N LEU A 88 17.45 12.98 -22.27
CA LEU A 88 17.88 14.38 -22.23
C LEU A 88 19.41 14.49 -22.16
N ILE A 89 20.05 13.66 -21.34
CA ILE A 89 21.50 13.60 -21.22
C ILE A 89 22.14 13.21 -22.55
N ASP A 90 21.61 12.20 -23.23
CA ASP A 90 22.14 11.73 -24.51
C ASP A 90 22.00 12.79 -25.60
N LYS A 91 20.87 13.51 -25.63
CA LYS A 91 20.66 14.65 -26.53
C LYS A 91 21.61 15.81 -26.23
N ALA A 92 21.76 16.18 -24.95
CA ALA A 92 22.66 17.25 -24.53
C ALA A 92 24.11 16.91 -24.90
N ARG A 93 24.56 15.68 -24.61
CA ARG A 93 25.89 15.18 -24.97
C ARG A 93 26.12 15.24 -26.48
N THR A 94 25.21 14.68 -27.26
CA THR A 94 25.32 14.67 -28.73
C THR A 94 25.42 16.10 -29.29
N THR A 95 24.59 17.01 -28.78
CA THR A 95 24.53 18.40 -29.24
C THR A 95 25.79 19.18 -28.85
N ILE A 96 26.21 19.11 -27.59
CA ILE A 96 27.36 19.86 -27.07
C ILE A 96 28.66 19.37 -27.72
N VAL A 97 28.86 18.05 -27.78
CA VAL A 97 30.05 17.45 -28.42
C VAL A 97 30.07 17.78 -29.92
N GLY A 98 28.93 17.68 -30.62
CA GLY A 98 28.83 18.01 -32.05
C GLY A 98 29.09 19.49 -32.35
N ASN A 99 28.52 20.40 -31.54
CA ASN A 99 28.74 21.83 -31.65
C ASN A 99 30.21 22.19 -31.39
N ARG A 100 30.82 21.58 -30.37
CA ARG A 100 32.24 21.77 -30.06
C ARG A 100 33.14 21.33 -31.22
N ALA A 101 32.93 20.14 -31.77
CA ALA A 101 33.70 19.65 -32.91
C ALA A 101 33.58 20.58 -34.13
N SER A 102 32.40 21.16 -34.35
CA SER A 102 32.18 22.13 -35.43
C SER A 102 32.92 23.45 -35.17
N LEU A 103 32.94 23.95 -33.94
CA LEU A 103 33.69 25.14 -33.54
C LEU A 103 35.20 24.94 -33.66
N GLN A 104 35.73 23.79 -33.25
CA GLN A 104 37.16 23.48 -33.36
C GLN A 104 37.60 23.42 -34.83
N ARG A 105 36.78 22.84 -35.71
CA ARG A 105 37.01 22.88 -37.17
C ARG A 105 37.03 24.31 -37.71
N LEU A 106 36.09 25.15 -37.28
CA LEU A 106 36.04 26.56 -37.69
C LEU A 106 37.28 27.34 -37.22
N GLN A 107 37.67 27.18 -35.96
CA GLN A 107 38.88 27.78 -35.39
C GLN A 107 40.11 27.40 -36.20
N THR A 108 40.27 26.10 -36.50
CA THR A 108 41.36 25.59 -37.33
C THR A 108 41.36 26.24 -38.72
N SER A 109 40.19 26.37 -39.36
CA SER A 109 40.08 26.99 -40.69
C SER A 109 40.39 28.49 -40.71
N MET A 110 40.21 29.18 -39.58
CA MET A 110 40.48 30.61 -39.41
C MET A 110 41.88 30.89 -38.84
N GLY A 111 42.70 29.85 -38.61
CA GLY A 111 44.02 30.00 -37.98
C GLY A 111 43.98 30.43 -36.51
N ILE A 112 42.83 30.27 -35.84
CA ILE A 112 42.65 30.57 -34.41
C ILE A 112 43.11 29.34 -33.61
N PRO A 113 43.88 29.52 -32.53
CA PRO A 113 44.26 28.41 -31.65
C PRO A 113 43.03 27.66 -31.14
N VAL A 114 43.04 26.33 -31.27
CA VAL A 114 41.99 25.45 -30.77
C VAL A 114 42.15 25.27 -29.27
N THR A 115 41.07 25.40 -28.51
CA THR A 115 41.08 25.11 -27.07
C THR A 115 41.04 23.58 -26.86
N ASN A 116 42.00 23.05 -26.12
CA ASN A 116 41.99 21.64 -25.74
C ASN A 116 40.85 21.37 -24.75
N ASP A 117 40.37 20.12 -24.73
CA ASP A 117 39.26 19.72 -23.85
C ASP A 117 39.60 19.83 -22.36
N SER A 118 40.87 19.62 -21.99
CA SER A 118 41.39 19.79 -20.62
C SER A 118 41.44 21.26 -20.18
N ASP A 119 41.53 22.18 -21.14
CA ASP A 119 41.74 23.59 -20.89
C ASP A 119 40.40 24.35 -20.83
N ASP A 120 39.29 23.62 -20.97
CA ASP A 120 37.93 24.11 -20.81
C ASP A 120 37.30 23.52 -19.54
N PRO A 121 37.30 24.29 -18.43
CA PRO A 121 36.72 23.86 -17.16
C PRO A 121 35.22 23.55 -17.27
N ALA A 122 34.48 24.24 -18.14
CA ALA A 122 33.04 24.03 -18.30
C ALA A 122 32.74 22.71 -19.01
N TYR A 123 33.53 22.38 -20.04
CA TYR A 123 33.40 21.10 -20.75
C TYR A 123 33.86 19.91 -19.90
N THR A 124 34.92 20.10 -19.10
CA THR A 124 35.38 19.08 -18.15
C THR A 124 34.32 18.78 -17.09
N ASN A 125 33.75 19.83 -16.47
CA ASN A 125 32.65 19.69 -15.52
C ASN A 125 31.44 18.97 -16.14
N PHE A 126 31.03 19.37 -17.35
CA PHE A 126 29.94 18.69 -18.07
C PHE A 126 30.20 17.18 -18.19
N LYS A 127 31.41 16.79 -18.59
CA LYS A 127 31.77 15.38 -18.74
C LYS A 127 31.72 14.62 -17.40
N GLU A 128 32.26 15.21 -16.34
CA GLU A 128 32.26 14.65 -14.99
C GLU A 128 30.82 14.41 -14.49
N VAL A 129 29.92 15.39 -14.65
CA VAL A 129 28.50 15.25 -14.25
C VAL A 129 27.80 14.11 -15.01
N ILE A 130 28.08 13.94 -16.30
CA ILE A 130 27.52 12.83 -17.09
C ILE A 130 28.07 11.48 -16.63
N ASP A 131 29.37 11.41 -16.37
CA ASP A 131 30.02 10.18 -15.92
C ASP A 131 29.55 9.78 -14.51
N GLU A 132 29.38 10.75 -13.61
CA GLU A 132 28.78 10.55 -12.28
C GLU A 132 27.37 9.97 -12.39
N TRP A 133 26.53 10.56 -13.26
CA TRP A 133 25.19 10.04 -13.51
C TRP A 133 25.21 8.59 -14.03
N ALA A 134 26.10 8.28 -14.98
CA ALA A 134 26.24 6.95 -15.53
C ALA A 134 26.71 5.92 -14.47
N LEU A 135 27.49 6.34 -13.47
CA LEU A 135 27.84 5.49 -12.33
C LEU A 135 26.62 5.25 -11.42
N GLN A 136 25.86 6.30 -11.08
CA GLN A 136 24.70 6.17 -10.19
C GLN A 136 23.62 5.22 -10.75
N ILE A 137 23.36 5.26 -12.06
CA ILE A 137 22.39 4.36 -12.68
C ILE A 137 22.90 2.91 -12.68
N ARG A 138 24.19 2.69 -12.97
CA ARG A 138 24.79 1.35 -13.02
C ARG A 138 24.87 0.69 -11.64
N CYS A 139 25.14 1.46 -10.59
CA CYS A 139 25.17 0.96 -9.21
C CYS A 139 23.78 0.60 -8.68
N LYS A 140 22.73 1.32 -9.09
CA LYS A 140 21.36 1.06 -8.64
C LYS A 140 20.69 -0.11 -9.37
N THR A 141 21.03 -0.33 -10.63
CA THR A 141 20.50 -1.48 -11.40
C THR A 141 21.17 -2.82 -11.03
N GLY A 142 22.32 -2.80 -10.33
CA GLY A 142 23.07 -4.01 -9.98
C GLY A 142 22.61 -4.75 -8.70
N ASP A 143 21.67 -4.18 -7.94
CA ASP A 143 21.16 -4.76 -6.68
C ASP A 143 19.86 -5.54 -6.89
N ASP A 144 19.23 -5.44 -8.07
CA ASP A 144 17.99 -6.13 -8.43
C ASP A 144 18.23 -7.59 -8.90
N GLY A 145 19.38 -8.18 -8.56
CA GLY A 145 19.72 -9.58 -8.82
C GLY A 145 19.16 -10.58 -7.79
N HIS A 146 18.22 -10.15 -6.95
CA HIS A 146 17.45 -11.05 -6.08
C HIS A 146 16.06 -11.28 -6.68
N GLU A 147 16.02 -12.16 -7.67
CA GLU A 147 14.81 -12.88 -8.04
C GLU A 147 14.36 -13.72 -6.82
N ASP A 148 13.09 -13.57 -6.44
CA ASP A 148 12.28 -14.57 -5.73
C ASP A 148 12.63 -15.01 -4.30
N SER A 149 13.06 -14.13 -3.38
CA SER A 149 13.28 -14.53 -1.97
C SER A 149 12.77 -13.61 -0.85
N ASP A 150 11.85 -12.66 -1.09
CA ASP A 150 11.43 -11.69 -0.05
C ASP A 150 9.96 -11.80 0.43
N SER A 151 9.24 -12.84 0.04
CA SER A 151 7.88 -13.09 0.59
C SER A 151 7.93 -13.66 2.02
N GLU A 152 8.97 -14.43 2.36
CA GLU A 152 9.10 -15.07 3.68
C GLU A 152 9.80 -14.19 4.73
N ASP A 153 10.47 -13.10 4.34
CA ASP A 153 11.37 -12.39 5.25
C ASP A 153 10.73 -11.20 5.99
N ILE A 154 9.60 -10.67 5.52
CA ILE A 154 8.90 -9.58 6.21
C ILE A 154 8.34 -10.05 7.56
N ASN A 155 7.74 -11.25 7.59
CA ASN A 155 7.25 -11.84 8.83
C ASN A 155 8.43 -12.17 9.76
N ARG A 156 9.53 -12.74 9.25
CA ARG A 156 10.73 -13.00 10.07
C ARG A 156 11.31 -11.71 10.66
N MET A 157 11.38 -10.64 9.89
CA MET A 157 11.90 -9.34 10.32
C MET A 157 11.02 -8.71 11.42
N LEU A 158 9.69 -8.79 11.29
CA LEU A 158 8.75 -8.27 12.28
C LEU A 158 8.77 -9.06 13.60
N PHE A 159 8.95 -10.38 13.55
CA PHE A 159 8.93 -11.24 14.75
C PHE A 159 10.30 -11.44 15.40
N SER A 160 11.40 -11.15 14.71
CA SER A 160 12.76 -11.21 15.31
C SER A 160 13.05 -10.03 16.22
N ALA A 161 12.43 -8.87 15.98
CA ALA A 161 12.62 -7.67 16.81
C ALA A 161 11.88 -7.71 18.16
N ILE A 162 11.02 -8.71 18.40
CA ILE A 162 10.16 -8.79 19.59
C ILE A 162 10.79 -9.67 20.70
N VAL A 163 11.84 -10.44 20.43
CA VAL A 163 12.39 -11.42 21.38
C VAL A 163 13.59 -10.91 22.22
N GLU A 164 14.09 -9.70 21.97
CA GLU A 164 15.08 -9.05 22.87
C GLU A 164 14.40 -8.00 23.76
N GLY A 165 13.60 -8.49 24.71
CA GLY A 165 12.98 -7.69 25.76
C GLY A 165 12.42 -8.61 26.83
N THR A 166 13.24 -8.84 27.86
CA THR A 166 12.97 -9.41 29.20
C THR A 166 11.51 -9.55 29.63
#